data_AF-A0A2J8SM80-F1
#
_entry.id   AF-A0A2J8SM80-F1
#
_cell.length_a   1.000
_cell.length_b   1.000
_cell.length_c   1.000
_cell.angle_alpha   90.00
_cell.angle_beta   90.00
_cell.angle_gamma   90.00
#
_symmetry.space_group_name_H-M   'P 1'
#
loop_
_entity.id
_entity.type
_entity.pdbx_description
1 polymer ?
#
loop_
_entity_poly.entity_id
_entity_poly.type
_entity_poly.pdbx_seq_one_letter_code
_entity_poly.pdbx_strand_id
1 'polypeptide(L)'
;MFLDDSFRKWARIREFVPPFGIKGQDNLIKAILSVTKEYRLTPALDSLRCRRCIIVGNGGVLANKSLGSRIDDYDIVVRLNSAPVKGFEKDVGSKTTLRITYPEGAMQRPEQYERDSLFVLAGFKWQDFKWLKYIVYKERVSASDGFWKSVATRVPKEPPEIRILNPYFIQEAAFTLIGLPFNNGLMGRGNIPTLGSVAVTMALHGCDEVAVAGFGYDMNTPNAPLHYYETVRMAAIKEVSTVTEYWRVVTGRRHRAPEGAVKV
;
A
#
# COMPACT_ATOMS: atom_id res chain seq x y z
N MET A 1 3.77 -7.64 -12.06
CA MET A 1 3.24 -6.94 -10.85
C MET A 1 4.33 -6.13 -10.14
N PHE A 2 5.54 -6.66 -9.99
CA PHE A 2 6.62 -5.98 -9.27
C PHE A 2 7.70 -5.50 -10.24
N LEU A 3 8.56 -4.58 -9.80
CA LEU A 3 9.77 -4.24 -10.55
C LEU A 3 10.74 -5.43 -10.53
N ASP A 4 11.35 -5.67 -11.69
CA ASP A 4 12.46 -6.62 -11.88
C ASP A 4 13.71 -5.87 -12.38
N ASP A 5 14.82 -6.57 -12.55
CA ASP A 5 16.09 -5.99 -13.02
C ASP A 5 16.01 -5.33 -14.42
N SER A 6 14.95 -5.61 -15.18
CA SER A 6 14.70 -4.99 -16.48
C SER A 6 14.00 -3.63 -16.39
N PHE A 7 13.67 -3.13 -15.19
CA PHE A 7 12.92 -1.88 -14.97
C PHE A 7 13.47 -0.68 -15.76
N ARG A 8 14.80 -0.65 -16.00
CA ARG A 8 15.48 0.39 -16.79
C ARG A 8 15.13 0.38 -18.27
N LYS A 9 14.46 -0.65 -18.78
CA LYS A 9 13.98 -0.71 -20.16
C LYS A 9 12.59 -0.13 -20.32
N TRP A 10 11.87 0.13 -19.23
CA TRP A 10 10.46 0.51 -19.27
C TRP A 10 10.32 2.03 -19.36
N ALA A 11 10.33 2.56 -20.59
CA ALA A 11 10.25 4.00 -20.87
C ALA A 11 9.12 4.70 -20.10
N ARG A 12 7.93 4.08 -20.07
CA ARG A 12 6.72 4.60 -19.44
C ARG A 12 6.86 4.94 -17.96
N ILE A 13 7.75 4.29 -17.21
CA ILE A 13 7.98 4.59 -15.78
C ILE A 13 9.28 5.37 -15.54
N ARG A 14 10.18 5.46 -16.52
CA ARG A 14 11.48 6.14 -16.37
C ARG A 14 11.44 7.63 -16.56
N GLU A 15 10.44 8.13 -17.26
CA GLU A 15 10.32 9.55 -17.59
C GLU A 15 9.70 10.38 -16.45
N PHE A 16 8.97 9.72 -15.56
CA PHE A 16 8.27 10.33 -14.43
C PHE A 16 9.01 10.07 -13.11
N VAL A 17 9.01 11.05 -12.20
CA VAL A 17 9.48 10.82 -10.82
C VAL A 17 8.36 10.15 -9.98
N PRO A 18 8.65 9.59 -8.80
CA PRO A 18 7.61 8.99 -7.94
C PRO A 18 6.49 9.99 -7.59
N PRO A 19 5.20 9.57 -7.55
CA PRO A 19 4.73 8.18 -7.46
C PRO A 19 4.48 7.52 -8.83
N PHE A 20 4.50 8.30 -9.92
CA PHE A 20 4.14 7.83 -11.25
C PHE A 20 5.29 7.15 -11.98
N GLY A 21 6.52 7.29 -11.50
CA GLY A 21 7.66 6.60 -12.06
C GLY A 21 8.81 6.48 -11.09
N ILE A 22 10.01 6.31 -11.63
CA ILE A 22 11.23 6.00 -10.89
C ILE A 22 12.38 6.94 -11.25
N LYS A 23 12.14 8.00 -12.03
CA LYS A 23 13.18 8.92 -12.48
C LYS A 23 13.99 9.43 -11.28
N GLY A 24 15.30 9.21 -11.34
CA GLY A 24 16.24 9.59 -10.28
C GLY A 24 16.41 8.56 -9.16
N GLN A 25 15.72 7.42 -9.20
CA GLN A 25 15.80 6.35 -8.20
C GLN A 25 16.56 5.11 -8.73
N ASP A 26 17.07 5.16 -9.96
CA ASP A 26 17.62 4.01 -10.69
C ASP A 26 18.74 3.26 -9.96
N ASN A 27 19.64 3.98 -9.29
CA ASN A 27 20.76 3.35 -8.58
C ASN A 27 20.29 2.70 -7.28
N LEU A 28 19.36 3.34 -6.59
CA LEU A 28 18.81 2.87 -5.33
C LEU A 28 17.93 1.63 -5.54
N ILE A 29 17.05 1.67 -6.55
CA ILE A 29 16.23 0.51 -6.93
C ILE A 29 17.13 -0.65 -7.36
N LYS A 30 18.16 -0.41 -8.19
CA LYS A 30 19.11 -1.45 -8.59
C LYS A 30 19.83 -2.08 -7.38
N ALA A 31 20.25 -1.27 -6.41
CA ALA A 31 20.89 -1.77 -5.19
C ALA A 31 19.92 -2.68 -4.40
N ILE A 32 18.68 -2.24 -4.21
CA ILE A 32 17.65 -3.04 -3.52
C ILE A 32 17.39 -4.36 -4.26
N LEU A 33 17.15 -4.31 -5.58
CA LEU A 33 16.84 -5.50 -6.38
C LEU A 33 18.00 -6.50 -6.43
N SER A 34 19.25 -6.03 -6.31
CA SER A 34 20.43 -6.89 -6.22
C SER A 34 20.50 -7.74 -4.94
N VAL A 35 19.78 -7.32 -3.89
CA VAL A 35 19.69 -8.04 -2.61
C VAL A 35 18.41 -8.86 -2.53
N THR A 36 17.28 -8.33 -2.98
CA THR A 36 16.00 -9.07 -2.92
C THR A 36 15.99 -10.26 -3.87
N LYS A 37 16.59 -10.14 -5.07
CA LYS A 37 16.78 -11.21 -6.08
C LYS A 37 15.51 -11.94 -6.54
N GLU A 38 14.34 -11.52 -6.08
CA GLU A 38 13.05 -12.11 -6.38
C GLU A 38 12.05 -11.01 -6.76
N TYR A 39 11.36 -11.20 -7.89
CA TYR A 39 10.52 -10.17 -8.52
C TYR A 39 9.13 -10.65 -8.88
N ARG A 40 8.78 -11.89 -8.52
CA ARG A 40 7.51 -12.54 -8.85
C ARG A 40 6.73 -12.93 -7.60
N LEU A 41 5.50 -13.38 -7.80
CA LEU A 41 4.79 -14.13 -6.76
C LEU A 41 5.59 -15.41 -6.43
N THR A 42 5.23 -16.09 -5.34
CA THR A 42 5.84 -17.39 -5.02
C THR A 42 5.54 -18.39 -6.15
N PRO A 43 6.41 -19.39 -6.39
CA PRO A 43 6.20 -20.38 -7.47
C PRO A 43 4.83 -21.08 -7.41
N ALA A 44 4.33 -21.35 -6.20
CA ALA A 44 3.02 -21.95 -5.98
C ALA A 44 1.87 -21.05 -6.50
N LEU A 45 1.96 -19.73 -6.31
CA LEU A 45 0.95 -18.79 -6.78
C LEU A 45 1.13 -18.46 -8.26
N ASP A 46 2.37 -18.40 -8.75
CA ASP A 46 2.66 -18.08 -10.14
C ASP A 46 2.26 -19.22 -11.08
N SER A 47 2.21 -20.47 -10.59
CA SER A 47 1.78 -21.65 -11.35
C SER A 47 0.26 -21.91 -11.37
N LEU A 48 -0.53 -21.11 -10.64
CA LEU A 48 -2.00 -21.24 -10.67
C LEU A 48 -2.55 -20.93 -12.06
N ARG A 49 -3.45 -21.80 -12.55
CA ARG A 49 -4.12 -21.64 -13.84
C ARG A 49 -5.18 -20.53 -13.84
N CYS A 50 -5.80 -20.30 -12.69
CA CYS A 50 -6.79 -19.25 -12.46
C CYS A 50 -6.48 -18.66 -11.08
N ARG A 51 -6.19 -17.38 -11.03
CA ARG A 51 -5.84 -16.64 -9.82
C ARG A 51 -7.03 -15.82 -9.37
N ARG A 52 -7.68 -16.25 -8.29
CA ARG A 52 -8.73 -15.47 -7.64
C ARG A 52 -8.11 -14.61 -6.56
N CYS A 53 -8.22 -13.30 -6.74
CA CYS A 53 -7.66 -12.30 -5.86
C CYS A 53 -8.75 -11.55 -5.11
N ILE A 54 -8.53 -11.31 -3.83
CA ILE A 54 -9.34 -10.38 -3.05
C ILE A 54 -8.47 -9.28 -2.46
N ILE A 55 -8.89 -8.03 -2.66
CA ILE A 55 -8.27 -6.88 -2.03
C ILE A 55 -9.10 -6.51 -0.82
N VAL A 56 -8.47 -6.51 0.35
CA VAL A 56 -9.09 -6.14 1.62
C VAL A 56 -8.62 -4.74 1.99
N GLY A 57 -9.52 -3.76 1.78
CA GLY A 57 -9.38 -2.40 2.27
C GLY A 57 -9.59 -2.31 3.79
N ASN A 58 -9.41 -1.10 4.31
CA ASN A 58 -9.38 -0.88 5.75
C ASN A 58 -10.74 -0.42 6.31
N GLY A 59 -11.74 -0.21 5.47
CA GLY A 59 -12.98 0.47 5.82
C GLY A 59 -13.76 -0.23 6.94
N GLY A 60 -14.36 0.57 7.82
CA GLY A 60 -15.16 0.09 8.94
C GLY A 60 -16.39 -0.72 8.56
N VAL A 61 -16.79 -0.70 7.27
CA VAL A 61 -17.84 -1.56 6.73
C VAL A 61 -17.57 -3.05 6.95
N LEU A 62 -16.31 -3.47 7.17
CA LEU A 62 -15.97 -4.86 7.50
C LEU A 62 -16.32 -5.26 8.94
N ALA A 63 -16.45 -4.31 9.87
CA ALA A 63 -16.70 -4.62 11.26
C ALA A 63 -18.05 -5.37 11.42
N ASN A 64 -18.02 -6.46 12.19
CA ASN A 64 -19.16 -7.34 12.46
C ASN A 64 -19.82 -7.96 11.22
N LYS A 65 -19.08 -8.14 10.11
CA LYS A 65 -19.61 -8.75 8.88
C LYS A 65 -19.40 -10.26 8.78
N SER A 66 -18.54 -10.83 9.62
CA SER A 66 -18.22 -12.26 9.61
C SER A 66 -17.79 -12.79 8.23
N LEU A 67 -17.08 -11.96 7.45
CA LEU A 67 -16.65 -12.31 6.08
C LEU A 67 -15.33 -13.12 6.05
N GLY A 68 -14.73 -13.41 7.20
CA GLY A 68 -13.36 -13.89 7.25
C GLY A 68 -13.12 -15.20 6.53
N SER A 69 -14.02 -16.19 6.67
CA SER A 69 -13.92 -17.44 5.92
C SER A 69 -13.99 -17.22 4.42
N ARG A 70 -14.93 -16.39 3.95
CA ARG A 70 -15.09 -16.06 2.53
C ARG A 70 -13.88 -15.33 1.96
N ILE A 71 -13.21 -14.50 2.75
CA ILE A 71 -11.96 -13.83 2.34
C ILE A 71 -10.83 -14.86 2.23
N ASP A 72 -10.72 -15.77 3.19
CA ASP A 72 -9.69 -16.80 3.22
C ASP A 72 -9.87 -17.88 2.13
N ASP A 73 -11.03 -17.95 1.46
CA ASP A 73 -11.28 -18.86 0.33
C ASP A 73 -10.60 -18.42 -0.99
N TYR A 74 -10.07 -17.19 -1.05
CA TYR A 74 -9.33 -16.70 -2.22
C TYR A 74 -7.89 -17.20 -2.24
N ASP A 75 -7.33 -17.32 -3.45
CA ASP A 75 -5.97 -17.82 -3.66
C ASP A 75 -4.93 -16.76 -3.23
N ILE A 76 -5.23 -15.48 -3.53
CA ILE A 76 -4.38 -14.35 -3.18
C ILE A 76 -5.20 -13.33 -2.38
N VAL A 77 -4.82 -13.13 -1.11
CA VAL A 77 -5.40 -12.10 -0.24
C VAL A 77 -4.43 -10.93 -0.13
N VAL A 78 -4.83 -9.78 -0.68
CA VAL A 78 -4.04 -8.55 -0.67
C VAL A 78 -4.55 -7.64 0.45
N ARG A 79 -3.67 -7.29 1.39
CA ARG A 79 -3.96 -6.35 2.49
C ARG A 79 -3.12 -5.10 2.38
N LEU A 80 -3.62 -4.01 2.95
CA LEU A 80 -3.04 -2.68 2.77
C LEU A 80 -2.58 -2.06 4.09
N ASN A 81 -1.54 -1.25 4.02
CA ASN A 81 -1.04 -0.44 5.14
C ASN A 81 -0.81 -1.28 6.41
N SER A 82 -1.14 -0.70 7.57
CA SER A 82 -0.98 -1.27 8.90
C SER A 82 -2.26 -1.91 9.44
N ALA A 83 -3.20 -2.30 8.57
CA ALA A 83 -4.47 -2.88 8.98
C ALA A 83 -4.24 -4.25 9.66
N PRO A 84 -4.58 -4.40 10.95
CA PRO A 84 -4.32 -5.60 11.70
C PRO A 84 -5.27 -6.73 11.28
N VAL A 85 -4.77 -7.95 11.32
CA VAL A 85 -5.56 -9.18 11.15
C VAL A 85 -5.90 -9.78 12.51
N LYS A 86 -4.91 -9.83 13.41
CA LYS A 86 -5.04 -10.41 14.74
C LYS A 86 -6.14 -9.73 15.55
N GLY A 87 -7.10 -10.51 16.02
CA GLY A 87 -8.28 -10.05 16.77
C GLY A 87 -9.48 -9.65 15.90
N PHE A 88 -9.34 -9.69 14.57
CA PHE A 88 -10.40 -9.32 13.60
C PHE A 88 -10.68 -10.46 12.61
N GLU A 89 -10.11 -11.64 12.80
CA GLU A 89 -10.09 -12.75 11.84
C GLU A 89 -11.50 -13.18 11.42
N LYS A 90 -12.46 -13.12 12.35
CA LYS A 90 -13.87 -13.42 12.06
C LYS A 90 -14.42 -12.55 10.92
N ASP A 91 -14.06 -11.27 10.91
CA ASP A 91 -14.58 -10.29 9.97
C ASP A 91 -13.70 -10.16 8.73
N VAL A 92 -12.37 -10.21 8.89
CA VAL A 92 -11.43 -9.86 7.82
C VAL A 92 -10.58 -11.04 7.32
N GLY A 93 -10.74 -12.22 7.90
CA GLY A 93 -9.98 -13.42 7.56
C GLY A 93 -8.60 -13.43 8.22
N SER A 94 -7.90 -14.56 8.11
CA SER A 94 -6.57 -14.79 8.70
C SER A 94 -5.45 -14.86 7.66
N LYS A 95 -5.78 -15.13 6.39
CA LYS A 95 -4.83 -15.26 5.29
C LYS A 95 -4.34 -13.88 4.84
N THR A 96 -3.04 -13.76 4.61
CA THR A 96 -2.43 -12.62 3.91
C THR A 96 -1.36 -13.15 2.97
N THR A 97 -1.55 -12.93 1.68
CA THR A 97 -0.57 -13.33 0.65
C THR A 97 0.36 -12.17 0.32
N LEU A 98 -0.20 -10.98 0.12
CA LEU A 98 0.53 -9.75 -0.17
C LEU A 98 0.13 -8.68 0.83
N ARG A 99 1.12 -7.98 1.41
CA ARG A 99 0.89 -6.75 2.16
C ARG A 99 1.53 -5.57 1.42
N ILE A 100 0.69 -4.73 0.82
CA ILE A 100 1.13 -3.53 0.11
C ILE A 100 1.11 -2.35 1.05
N THR A 101 2.24 -1.65 1.17
CA THR A 101 2.36 -0.49 2.04
C THR A 101 3.46 0.46 1.55
N TYR A 102 3.56 1.60 2.20
CA TYR A 102 4.65 2.58 2.12
C TYR A 102 5.17 2.86 3.54
N PRO A 103 6.30 3.57 3.75
CA PRO A 103 6.94 3.68 5.06
C PRO A 103 5.99 4.17 6.17
N GLU A 104 5.18 5.18 5.87
CA GLU A 104 4.23 5.75 6.83
C GLU A 104 2.95 4.91 6.94
N GLY A 105 2.64 4.06 5.96
CA GLY A 105 1.55 3.09 6.05
C GLY A 105 1.95 1.80 6.80
N ALA A 106 3.23 1.56 7.03
CA ALA A 106 3.75 0.28 7.51
C ALA A 106 3.52 0.06 9.02
N MET A 107 3.36 -1.20 9.42
CA MET A 107 3.25 -1.59 10.82
C MET A 107 4.55 -1.28 11.58
N GLN A 108 4.44 -0.60 12.72
CA GLN A 108 5.61 -0.15 13.48
C GLN A 108 6.24 -1.30 14.27
N ARG A 109 5.45 -2.29 14.68
CA ARG A 109 5.90 -3.40 15.52
C ARG A 109 6.09 -4.68 14.69
N PRO A 110 7.25 -5.35 14.76
CA PRO A 110 7.51 -6.58 14.02
C PRO A 110 6.45 -7.67 14.23
N GLU A 111 5.90 -7.80 15.43
CA GLU A 111 4.96 -8.87 15.80
C GLU A 111 3.59 -8.73 15.12
N GLN A 112 3.33 -7.60 14.45
CA GLN A 112 2.10 -7.36 13.72
C GLN A 112 2.15 -7.87 12.27
N TYR A 113 3.35 -8.08 11.73
CA TYR A 113 3.52 -8.60 10.38
C TYR A 113 3.16 -10.08 10.30
N GLU A 114 2.51 -10.47 9.21
CA GLU A 114 2.20 -11.87 8.94
C GLU A 114 3.44 -12.66 8.55
N ARG A 115 3.54 -13.91 8.98
CA ARG A 115 4.70 -14.76 8.71
C ARG A 115 4.83 -15.12 7.23
N ASP A 116 3.74 -15.55 6.59
CA ASP A 116 3.76 -16.16 5.26
C ASP A 116 3.31 -15.20 4.14
N SER A 117 3.59 -13.91 4.28
CA SER A 117 3.21 -12.88 3.30
C SER A 117 4.41 -12.23 2.62
N LEU A 118 4.24 -11.82 1.35
CA LEU A 118 5.18 -10.93 0.69
C LEU A 118 4.96 -9.49 1.16
N PHE A 119 6.05 -8.80 1.51
CA PHE A 119 6.03 -7.37 1.80
C PHE A 119 6.24 -6.59 0.49
N VAL A 120 5.29 -5.74 0.13
CA VAL A 120 5.32 -5.01 -1.14
C VAL A 120 5.36 -3.50 -0.87
N LEU A 121 6.45 -2.85 -1.27
CA LEU A 121 6.57 -1.39 -1.22
C LEU A 121 5.82 -0.74 -2.40
N ALA A 122 4.88 0.15 -2.11
CA ALA A 122 4.41 1.16 -3.06
C ALA A 122 5.23 2.46 -2.85
N GLY A 123 6.05 2.82 -3.84
CA GLY A 123 6.93 4.00 -3.76
C GLY A 123 6.23 5.28 -4.20
N PHE A 124 5.86 6.14 -3.27
CA PHE A 124 5.18 7.40 -3.56
C PHE A 124 6.13 8.61 -3.65
N LYS A 125 7.28 8.54 -2.98
CA LYS A 125 8.31 9.58 -2.96
C LYS A 125 9.70 8.94 -2.91
N TRP A 126 10.74 9.73 -3.22
CA TRP A 126 12.12 9.23 -3.25
C TRP A 126 12.58 8.65 -1.90
N GLN A 127 12.11 9.23 -0.78
CA GLN A 127 12.41 8.75 0.57
C GLN A 127 11.92 7.32 0.81
N ASP A 128 10.89 6.85 0.09
CA ASP A 128 10.34 5.51 0.29
C ASP A 128 11.31 4.43 -0.17
N PHE A 129 12.01 4.67 -1.28
CA PHE A 129 13.06 3.78 -1.76
C PHE A 129 14.28 3.82 -0.82
N LYS A 130 14.60 4.99 -0.26
CA LYS A 130 15.69 5.12 0.72
C LYS A 130 15.38 4.35 1.99
N TRP A 131 14.16 4.46 2.49
CA TRP A 131 13.66 3.67 3.61
C TRP A 131 13.73 2.17 3.32
N LEU A 132 13.30 1.73 2.13
CA LEU A 132 13.35 0.32 1.79
C LEU A 132 14.79 -0.22 1.73
N LYS A 133 15.75 0.58 1.26
CA LYS A 133 17.17 0.22 1.36
C LYS A 133 17.57 -0.03 2.82
N TYR A 134 17.17 0.84 3.76
CA TYR A 134 17.46 0.62 5.18
C TYR A 134 16.89 -0.70 5.69
N ILE A 135 15.65 -1.02 5.32
CA ILE A 135 15.01 -2.28 5.70
C ILE A 135 15.76 -3.49 5.12
N VAL A 136 16.04 -3.48 3.82
CA VAL A 136 16.67 -4.60 3.10
C VAL A 136 18.10 -4.85 3.55
N TYR A 137 18.87 -3.78 3.78
CA TYR A 137 20.26 -3.87 4.25
C TYR A 137 20.38 -3.94 5.78
N LYS A 138 19.26 -3.94 6.51
CA LYS A 138 19.21 -3.91 7.98
C LYS A 138 20.02 -2.73 8.57
N GLU A 139 20.01 -1.59 7.88
CA GLU A 139 20.65 -0.33 8.31
C GLU A 139 19.74 0.46 9.26
N ARG A 140 20.33 1.38 10.03
CA ARG A 140 19.57 2.26 10.92
C ARG A 140 18.83 3.33 10.11
N VAL A 141 17.50 3.39 10.26
CA VAL A 141 16.68 4.46 9.69
C VAL A 141 17.10 5.82 10.27
N SER A 142 17.37 6.78 9.39
CA SER A 142 17.74 8.14 9.80
C SER A 142 16.50 8.96 10.18
N ALA A 143 16.53 9.63 11.32
CA ALA A 143 15.49 10.56 11.74
C ALA A 143 15.48 11.85 10.90
N SER A 144 16.57 12.17 10.19
CA SER A 144 16.69 13.37 9.35
C SER A 144 16.05 13.23 7.97
N ASP A 145 15.51 12.06 7.62
CA ASP A 145 14.99 11.78 6.27
C ASP A 145 13.60 12.40 5.99
N GLY A 146 13.09 13.23 6.90
CA GLY A 146 11.93 14.09 6.63
C GLY A 146 10.61 13.34 6.49
N PHE A 147 10.50 12.13 7.05
CA PHE A 147 9.21 11.46 7.19
C PHE A 147 8.30 12.30 8.11
N TRP A 148 7.08 12.54 7.68
CA TRP A 148 6.13 13.38 8.41
C TRP A 148 5.59 12.73 9.69
N LYS A 149 5.73 11.41 9.82
CA LYS A 149 5.50 10.65 11.05
C LYS A 149 6.54 9.54 11.21
N SER A 150 6.51 8.85 12.35
CA SER A 150 7.37 7.70 12.58
C SER A 150 7.11 6.60 11.57
N VAL A 151 8.18 6.00 11.06
CA VAL A 151 8.16 4.87 10.13
C VAL A 151 8.74 3.65 10.84
N ALA A 152 8.38 2.46 10.36
CA ALA A 152 8.92 1.24 10.93
C ALA A 152 10.45 1.20 10.75
N THR A 153 11.17 0.91 11.83
CA THR A 153 12.64 0.80 11.81
C THR A 153 13.10 -0.60 11.44
N ARG A 154 12.20 -1.58 11.51
CA ARG A 154 12.45 -2.98 11.15
C ARG A 154 11.18 -3.58 10.54
N VAL A 155 11.36 -4.31 9.44
CA VAL A 155 10.34 -5.21 8.88
C VAL A 155 10.89 -6.64 9.03
N PRO A 156 10.18 -7.57 9.66
CA PRO A 156 10.65 -8.94 9.91
C PRO A 156 10.46 -9.80 8.65
N LYS A 157 11.12 -9.41 7.56
CA LYS A 157 11.09 -10.09 6.26
C LYS A 157 12.50 -10.21 5.73
N GLU A 158 12.84 -11.38 5.22
CA GLU A 158 14.10 -11.56 4.51
C GLU A 158 14.01 -10.98 3.09
N PRO A 159 15.13 -10.57 2.49
CA PRO A 159 15.11 -9.87 1.19
C PRO A 159 14.30 -10.58 0.08
N PRO A 160 14.30 -11.91 -0.07
CA PRO A 160 13.49 -12.61 -1.06
C PRO A 160 11.97 -12.53 -0.84
N GLU A 161 11.51 -12.08 0.32
CA GLU A 161 10.09 -11.84 0.64
C GLU A 161 9.64 -10.40 0.33
N ILE A 162 10.56 -9.54 -0.11
CA ILE A 162 10.32 -8.13 -0.35
C ILE A 162 10.17 -7.86 -1.85
N ARG A 163 9.16 -7.07 -2.22
CA ARG A 163 8.91 -6.62 -3.60
C ARG A 163 8.76 -5.11 -3.66
N ILE A 164 9.04 -4.53 -4.81
CA ILE A 164 8.70 -3.15 -5.14
C ILE A 164 7.55 -3.19 -6.14
N LEU A 165 6.41 -2.58 -5.81
CA LEU A 165 5.27 -2.45 -6.71
C LEU A 165 5.69 -1.66 -7.95
N ASN A 166 5.29 -2.13 -9.13
CA ASN A 166 5.51 -1.39 -10.36
C ASN A 166 4.67 -0.08 -10.37
N PRO A 167 5.28 1.11 -10.46
CA PRO A 167 4.55 2.39 -10.45
C PRO A 167 3.66 2.59 -11.67
N TYR A 168 3.79 1.74 -12.70
CA TYR A 168 2.78 1.61 -13.75
C TYR A 168 1.35 1.50 -13.20
N PHE A 169 1.13 0.72 -12.12
CA PHE A 169 -0.21 0.58 -11.54
C PHE A 169 -0.69 1.84 -10.83
N ILE A 170 0.21 2.72 -10.39
CA ILE A 170 -0.15 4.03 -9.85
C ILE A 170 -0.59 4.95 -10.99
N GLN A 171 0.10 4.91 -12.14
CA GLN A 171 -0.34 5.65 -13.34
C GLN A 171 -1.70 5.18 -13.83
N GLU A 172 -1.89 3.87 -14.02
CA GLU A 172 -3.16 3.32 -14.49
C GLU A 172 -4.30 3.61 -13.52
N ALA A 173 -4.06 3.48 -12.20
CA ALA A 173 -5.06 3.83 -11.20
C ALA A 173 -5.46 5.31 -11.31
N ALA A 174 -4.48 6.20 -11.48
CA ALA A 174 -4.73 7.63 -11.54
C ALA A 174 -5.47 8.05 -12.82
N PHE A 175 -4.94 7.65 -13.98
CA PHE A 175 -5.33 8.24 -15.27
C PHE A 175 -6.37 7.40 -16.02
N THR A 176 -6.35 6.08 -15.86
CA THR A 176 -7.27 5.18 -16.55
C THR A 176 -8.46 4.83 -15.68
N LEU A 177 -8.22 4.34 -14.46
CA LEU A 177 -9.30 3.88 -13.58
C LEU A 177 -10.11 5.04 -12.98
N ILE A 178 -9.43 6.07 -12.45
CA ILE A 178 -10.09 7.21 -11.81
C ILE A 178 -10.35 8.35 -12.81
N GLY A 179 -9.49 8.55 -13.80
CA GLY A 179 -9.62 9.65 -14.76
C GLY A 179 -9.15 11.00 -14.22
N LEU A 180 -8.10 11.01 -13.38
CA LEU A 180 -7.51 12.25 -12.87
C LEU A 180 -6.90 13.08 -14.01
N PRO A 181 -6.93 14.42 -13.94
CA PRO A 181 -6.40 15.28 -15.01
C PRO A 181 -4.88 15.14 -15.15
N PHE A 182 -4.39 15.20 -16.39
CA PHE A 182 -2.98 15.13 -16.71
C PHE A 182 -2.30 16.49 -16.48
N ASN A 183 -1.84 16.76 -15.26
CA ASN A 183 -1.23 18.04 -14.89
C ASN A 183 0.28 18.14 -15.23
N ASN A 184 0.71 17.67 -16.40
CA ASN A 184 2.10 17.73 -16.89
C ASN A 184 3.19 17.32 -15.86
N GLY A 185 2.89 16.41 -14.93
CA GLY A 185 3.86 15.95 -13.94
C GLY A 185 4.24 16.96 -12.85
N LEU A 186 3.44 18.02 -12.61
CA LEU A 186 3.60 18.89 -11.44
C LEU A 186 3.20 18.13 -10.16
N MET A 187 4.18 17.39 -9.64
CA MET A 187 4.08 16.53 -8.46
C MET A 187 3.91 17.33 -7.17
N GLY A 188 3.20 16.74 -6.20
CA GLY A 188 2.93 17.37 -4.89
C GLY A 188 1.74 18.35 -4.87
N ARG A 189 1.18 18.69 -6.04
CA ARG A 189 -0.04 19.51 -6.19
C ARG A 189 -1.06 18.81 -7.10
N GLY A 190 -1.76 17.81 -6.56
CA GLY A 190 -2.81 17.10 -7.28
C GLY A 190 -3.38 15.91 -6.52
N ASN A 191 -4.32 15.21 -7.17
CA ASN A 191 -4.91 13.98 -6.67
C ASN A 191 -3.95 12.82 -6.99
N ILE A 192 -3.54 12.06 -5.97
CA ILE A 192 -2.82 10.78 -6.14
C ILE A 192 -3.84 9.69 -5.76
N PRO A 193 -3.92 8.57 -6.50
CA PRO A 193 -4.86 7.49 -6.17
C PRO A 193 -4.58 6.92 -4.79
N THR A 194 -5.64 6.49 -4.10
CA THR A 194 -5.50 5.77 -2.83
C THR A 194 -4.73 4.46 -3.06
N LEU A 195 -4.02 3.97 -2.04
CA LEU A 195 -3.34 2.68 -2.15
C LEU A 195 -4.34 1.54 -2.45
N GLY A 196 -5.59 1.67 -2.00
CA GLY A 196 -6.67 0.75 -2.34
C GLY A 196 -6.93 0.71 -3.84
N SER A 197 -7.13 1.86 -4.49
CA SER A 197 -7.35 1.93 -5.93
C SER A 197 -6.15 1.39 -6.72
N VAL A 198 -4.92 1.65 -6.25
CA VAL A 198 -3.69 1.10 -6.85
C VAL A 198 -3.64 -0.42 -6.73
N ALA A 199 -3.99 -0.99 -5.57
CA ALA A 199 -3.99 -2.43 -5.34
C ALA A 199 -5.07 -3.14 -6.18
N VAL A 200 -6.26 -2.54 -6.31
CA VAL A 200 -7.31 -3.02 -7.21
C VAL A 200 -6.83 -3.02 -8.65
N THR A 201 -6.21 -1.93 -9.10
CA THR A 201 -5.63 -1.83 -10.45
C THR A 201 -4.58 -2.91 -10.68
N MET A 202 -3.66 -3.11 -9.72
CA MET A 202 -2.65 -4.17 -9.79
C MET A 202 -3.29 -5.57 -9.93
N ALA A 203 -4.36 -5.85 -9.19
CA ALA A 203 -5.05 -7.13 -9.25
C ALA A 203 -5.80 -7.33 -10.58
N LEU A 204 -6.46 -6.30 -11.10
CA LEU A 204 -7.14 -6.34 -12.41
C LEU A 204 -6.19 -6.69 -13.57
N HIS A 205 -4.91 -6.35 -13.45
CA HIS A 205 -3.88 -6.71 -14.43
C HIS A 205 -3.19 -8.05 -14.15
N GLY A 206 -3.32 -8.62 -12.94
CA GLY A 206 -2.52 -9.75 -12.47
C GLY A 206 -3.31 -11.01 -12.09
N CYS A 207 -4.63 -10.91 -12.05
CA CYS A 207 -5.55 -11.94 -11.57
C CYS A 207 -6.68 -12.16 -12.58
N ASP A 208 -7.26 -13.35 -12.57
CA ASP A 208 -8.36 -13.74 -13.46
C ASP A 208 -9.73 -13.36 -12.87
N GLU A 209 -9.84 -13.41 -11.54
CA GLU A 209 -11.00 -12.95 -10.79
C GLU A 209 -10.55 -11.97 -9.70
N VAL A 210 -11.27 -10.87 -9.56
CA VAL A 210 -10.96 -9.83 -8.58
C VAL A 210 -12.20 -9.50 -7.76
N ALA A 211 -12.09 -9.70 -6.45
CA ALA A 211 -13.04 -9.24 -5.47
C ALA A 211 -12.44 -8.12 -4.60
N VAL A 212 -13.32 -7.29 -4.03
CA VAL A 212 -12.94 -6.22 -3.11
C VAL A 212 -13.81 -6.28 -1.86
N ALA A 213 -13.21 -6.03 -0.70
CA ALA A 213 -13.90 -5.97 0.58
C ALA A 213 -13.33 -4.83 1.42
N GLY A 214 -14.17 -4.13 2.21
CA GLY A 214 -13.70 -3.02 3.05
C GLY A 214 -13.34 -1.74 2.29
N PHE A 215 -13.96 -1.55 1.12
CA PHE A 215 -13.85 -0.33 0.32
C PHE A 215 -15.09 0.55 0.50
N GLY A 216 -14.90 1.85 0.30
CA GLY A 216 -15.96 2.84 0.36
C GLY A 216 -16.24 3.35 1.78
N TYR A 217 -16.82 4.54 1.83
CA TYR A 217 -17.23 5.22 3.03
C TYR A 217 -18.70 5.59 2.90
N ASP A 218 -19.51 5.14 3.85
CA ASP A 218 -20.91 5.56 3.92
C ASP A 218 -21.01 6.84 4.74
N MET A 219 -21.04 7.98 4.04
CA MET A 219 -21.11 9.29 4.66
C MET A 219 -22.47 9.57 5.35
N ASN A 220 -23.46 8.68 5.19
CA ASN A 220 -24.75 8.75 5.87
C ASN A 220 -24.73 8.08 7.25
N THR A 221 -23.66 7.36 7.60
CA THR A 221 -23.48 6.72 8.91
C THR A 221 -22.32 7.35 9.69
N PRO A 222 -22.44 8.62 10.14
CA PRO A 222 -21.34 9.38 10.76
C PRO A 222 -20.77 8.72 12.03
N ASN A 223 -21.56 7.88 12.71
CA ASN A 223 -21.15 7.16 13.91
C ASN A 223 -20.50 5.80 13.62
N ALA A 224 -20.53 5.32 12.36
CA ALA A 224 -19.87 4.08 11.99
C ALA A 224 -18.34 4.23 12.14
N PRO A 225 -17.62 3.15 12.44
CA PRO A 225 -16.17 3.16 12.44
C PRO A 225 -15.63 3.58 11.07
N LEU A 226 -14.56 4.37 11.07
CA LEU A 226 -13.83 4.76 9.87
C LEU A 226 -13.04 3.57 9.32
N HIS A 227 -12.28 2.90 10.19
CA HIS A 227 -11.63 1.64 9.91
C HIS A 227 -12.15 0.54 10.82
N TYR A 228 -12.05 -0.72 10.39
CA TYR A 228 -12.62 -1.85 11.13
C TYR A 228 -11.94 -2.13 12.48
N TYR A 229 -10.77 -1.54 12.72
CA TYR A 229 -9.90 -1.85 13.85
C TYR A 229 -9.73 -0.72 14.86
N GLU A 230 -10.39 0.43 14.66
CA GLU A 230 -10.23 1.59 15.53
C GLU A 230 -11.57 2.23 15.89
N THR A 231 -11.52 3.13 16.87
CA THR A 231 -12.70 3.82 17.41
C THR A 231 -12.98 5.15 16.71
N VAL A 232 -12.11 5.59 15.80
CA VAL A 232 -12.32 6.77 14.97
C VAL A 232 -13.58 6.56 14.13
N ARG A 233 -14.46 7.55 14.13
CA ARG A 233 -15.77 7.46 13.45
C ARG A 233 -15.75 8.19 12.12
N MET A 234 -16.66 7.82 11.22
CA MET A 234 -16.83 8.42 9.91
C MET A 234 -17.01 9.96 9.96
N ALA A 235 -17.63 10.49 11.02
CA ALA A 235 -17.76 11.93 11.26
C ALA A 235 -16.42 12.68 11.24
N ALA A 236 -15.32 12.02 11.62
CA ALA A 236 -13.97 12.56 11.53
C ALA A 236 -13.58 12.96 10.10
N ILE A 237 -14.19 12.38 9.05
CA ILE A 237 -13.95 12.81 7.66
C ILE A 237 -14.67 14.14 7.36
N LYS A 238 -15.83 14.41 7.98
CA LYS A 238 -16.64 15.62 7.71
C LYS A 238 -16.08 16.86 8.39
N GLU A 239 -15.43 16.71 9.54
CA GLU A 239 -14.83 17.82 10.31
C GLU A 239 -13.49 18.30 9.74
N VAL A 240 -13.13 17.81 8.56
CA VAL A 240 -11.78 17.85 8.05
C VAL A 240 -11.79 18.37 6.60
N SER A 241 -11.21 19.55 6.43
CA SER A 241 -11.14 20.25 5.14
C SER A 241 -9.92 19.85 4.30
N THR A 242 -8.91 19.24 4.93
CA THR A 242 -7.62 18.92 4.30
C THR A 242 -7.11 17.53 4.70
N VAL A 243 -6.29 16.91 3.85
CA VAL A 243 -5.63 15.63 4.17
C VAL A 243 -4.80 15.74 5.46
N THR A 244 -4.22 16.91 5.72
CA THR A 244 -3.55 17.29 6.99
C THR A 244 -4.41 17.03 8.21
N GLU A 245 -5.63 17.53 8.14
CA GLU A 245 -6.54 17.55 9.26
C GLU A 245 -7.17 16.14 9.44
N TYR A 246 -7.28 15.35 8.36
CA TYR A 246 -7.71 13.94 8.39
C TYR A 246 -6.70 13.11 9.17
N TRP A 247 -5.42 13.19 8.78
CA TRP A 247 -4.37 12.45 9.45
C TRP A 247 -4.12 12.96 10.87
N ARG A 248 -4.35 14.25 11.17
CA ARG A 248 -4.34 14.76 12.55
C ARG A 248 -5.40 14.08 13.41
N VAL A 249 -6.61 13.90 12.89
CA VAL A 249 -7.71 13.27 13.63
C VAL A 249 -7.49 11.76 13.79
N VAL A 250 -7.01 11.09 12.75
CA VAL A 250 -6.73 9.64 12.78
C VAL A 250 -5.50 9.30 13.65
N THR A 251 -4.47 10.16 13.69
CA THR A 251 -3.21 9.86 14.40
C THR A 251 -3.05 10.58 15.76
N GLY A 252 -3.93 11.54 16.07
CA GLY A 252 -3.86 12.35 17.29
C GLY A 252 -2.69 13.35 17.35
N ARG A 253 -1.95 13.60 16.26
CA ARG A 253 -0.75 14.47 16.25
C ARG A 253 -0.91 15.71 15.36
N ARG A 254 -0.55 16.90 15.88
CA ARG A 254 -0.58 18.20 15.17
C ARG A 254 0.62 18.34 14.21
N HIS A 255 0.60 17.66 13.06
CA HIS A 255 1.54 17.94 11.97
C HIS A 255 0.80 18.27 10.68
N ARG A 256 1.43 19.09 9.81
CA ARG A 256 0.93 19.42 8.47
C ARG A 256 0.94 18.13 7.63
N ALA A 257 -0.10 17.80 6.84
CA ALA A 257 0.03 16.68 5.91
C ALA A 257 1.13 17.04 4.90
N PRO A 258 2.02 16.10 4.62
CA PRO A 258 3.05 16.29 3.63
C PRO A 258 2.46 16.31 2.22
N GLU A 259 3.23 16.87 1.30
CA GLU A 259 3.08 16.60 -0.12
C GLU A 259 3.05 15.07 -0.36
N GLY A 260 1.98 14.58 -0.98
CA GLY A 260 1.80 13.15 -1.24
C GLY A 260 0.89 12.40 -0.25
N ALA A 261 0.34 13.07 0.76
CA ALA A 261 -0.73 12.47 1.57
C ALA A 261 -2.03 12.40 0.74
N VAL A 262 -2.61 11.21 0.65
CA VAL A 262 -3.84 10.95 -0.11
C VAL A 262 -5.04 10.94 0.82
N LYS A 263 -6.11 11.65 0.44
CA LYS A 263 -7.45 11.47 1.01
C LYS A 263 -7.98 10.13 0.50
N VAL A 264 -8.31 9.20 1.38
CA VAL A 264 -8.99 7.96 0.97
C VAL A 264 -10.37 8.31 0.42
#